data_AF-K1SFR3-F1
#
_entry.id   AF-K1SFR3-F1
#
_cell.length_a   1.000
_cell.length_b   1.000
_cell.length_c   1.000
_cell.angle_alpha   90.00
_cell.angle_beta   90.00
_cell.angle_gamma   90.00
#
_symmetry.space_group_name_H-M   'P 1'
#
loop_
_entity.id
_entity.type
_entity.pdbx_description
1 polymer ?
#
loop_
_entity_poly.entity_id
_entity_poly.type
_entity_poly.pdbx_seq_one_letter_code
_entity_poly.pdbx_strand_id
1 'polypeptide(L)'
;MSECGYIPDPDEMKKDNAMWLWWLPWWGEFVYKREGYKPVFDKDGYTVINEKYMTEDFMKRVMAHPDVIMREDLPWYDKDKHKLPDALSANLERINSK
;
A
#
# COMPACT_ATOMS: atom_id res chain seq x y z
N MET A 1 7.73 0.15 -8.60
CA MET A 1 8.97 0.25 -7.82
C MET A 1 9.02 -0.94 -6.88
N SER A 2 9.75 -2.01 -7.22
CA SER A 2 9.63 -3.30 -6.54
C SER A 2 10.12 -3.30 -5.09
N GLU A 3 11.05 -2.41 -4.75
CA GLU A 3 11.55 -2.16 -3.39
C GLU A 3 11.87 -0.67 -3.23
N CYS A 4 11.65 -0.11 -2.04
CA CYS A 4 12.07 1.25 -1.72
C CYS A 4 12.44 1.41 -0.23
N GLY A 5 13.26 2.42 0.09
CA GLY A 5 13.54 2.79 1.48
C GLY A 5 12.50 3.75 2.07
N TYR A 6 11.74 4.45 1.22
CA TYR A 6 10.70 5.40 1.61
C TYR A 6 9.53 5.26 0.64
N ILE A 7 8.29 5.32 1.14
CA ILE A 7 7.10 5.27 0.29
C ILE A 7 7.05 6.55 -0.57
N PRO A 8 6.97 6.47 -1.90
CA PRO A 8 6.87 7.67 -2.72
C PRO A 8 5.60 8.45 -2.39
N ASP A 9 5.72 9.77 -2.26
CA ASP A 9 4.56 10.63 -2.02
C ASP A 9 3.65 10.63 -3.26
N PRO A 10 2.36 10.28 -3.15
CA PRO A 10 1.45 10.24 -4.30
C PRO A 10 1.33 11.57 -5.04
N ASP A 11 1.39 12.70 -4.33
CA ASP A 11 1.27 14.03 -4.94
C ASP A 11 2.50 14.34 -5.80
N GLU A 12 3.70 14.02 -5.31
CA GLU A 12 4.95 14.21 -6.05
C GLU A 12 5.07 13.19 -7.20
N MET A 13 4.61 11.94 -7.02
CA MET A 13 4.53 10.95 -8.11
C MET A 13 3.70 11.48 -9.28
N LYS A 14 2.55 12.08 -8.98
CA LYS A 14 1.65 12.63 -9.99
C LYS A 14 2.25 13.82 -10.72
N LYS A 15 2.86 14.73 -9.96
CA LYS A 15 3.58 15.90 -10.48
C LYS A 15 4.74 15.50 -11.41
N ASP A 16 5.48 14.46 -11.05
CA ASP A 16 6.63 13.97 -11.81
C ASP A 16 6.25 12.94 -12.89
N ASN A 17 4.95 12.63 -13.03
CA ASN A 17 4.42 11.59 -13.93
C ASN A 17 5.06 10.20 -13.68
N ALA A 18 5.44 9.92 -12.44
CA ALA A 18 6.06 8.68 -11.97
C ALA A 18 5.03 7.76 -11.31
N MET A 19 3.95 7.43 -12.04
CA MET A 19 2.81 6.66 -11.54
C MET A 19 3.12 5.15 -11.48
N TRP A 20 3.92 4.75 -10.50
CA TRP A 20 4.25 3.35 -10.23
C TRP A 20 2.99 2.52 -9.95
N LEU A 21 2.90 1.34 -10.58
CA LEU A 21 1.80 0.39 -10.35
C LEU A 21 1.72 -0.09 -8.90
N TRP A 22 2.88 -0.28 -8.26
CA TRP A 22 3.01 -0.59 -6.84
C TRP A 22 4.37 -0.12 -6.31
N TRP A 23 4.45 -0.01 -4.98
CA TRP A 23 5.66 0.18 -4.19
C TRP A 23 5.65 -0.75 -2.98
N LEU A 24 6.85 -1.11 -2.53
CA LEU A 24 7.02 -1.99 -1.38
C LEU A 24 8.22 -1.52 -0.56
N PRO A 25 8.02 -0.86 0.59
CA PRO A 25 9.10 -0.55 1.50
C PRO A 25 9.84 -1.83 1.90
N TRP A 26 11.17 -1.77 1.93
CA TRP A 26 11.96 -2.91 2.39
C TRP A 26 11.65 -3.25 3.85
N TRP A 27 11.91 -4.48 4.26
CA TRP A 27 11.55 -4.92 5.62
C TRP A 27 12.43 -4.25 6.70
N GLY A 28 12.03 -4.40 7.96
CA GLY A 28 12.84 -3.97 9.10
C GLY A 28 12.73 -2.48 9.37
N GLU A 29 13.88 -1.79 9.44
CA GLU A 29 13.92 -0.39 9.87
C GLU A 29 13.16 0.56 8.95
N PHE A 30 12.97 0.20 7.68
CA PHE A 30 12.23 1.04 6.74
C PHE A 30 10.72 1.01 6.97
N VAL A 31 10.20 0.06 7.76
CA VAL A 31 8.75 -0.07 8.07
C VAL A 31 8.47 0.18 9.55
N TYR A 32 9.31 -0.33 10.45
CA TYR A 32 9.09 -0.24 11.90
C TYR A 32 10.37 0.02 12.68
N LYS A 33 10.21 0.58 13.87
CA LYS A 33 11.31 0.83 14.81
C LYS A 33 11.90 -0.50 15.28
N ARG A 34 13.22 -0.56 15.39
CA ARG A 34 13.95 -1.75 15.84
C ARG A 34 14.99 -1.41 16.90
N GLU A 35 15.24 -2.36 17.79
CA GLU A 35 16.37 -2.39 18.73
C GLU A 35 17.23 -3.63 18.41
N GLY A 36 18.46 -3.42 17.93
CA GLY A 36 19.24 -4.53 17.37
C GLY A 36 18.49 -5.14 16.18
N TYR A 37 18.23 -6.45 16.15
CA TYR A 37 17.43 -7.12 15.10
C TYR A 37 15.95 -7.31 15.45
N LYS A 38 15.49 -6.75 16.58
CA LYS A 38 14.13 -6.99 17.07
C LYS A 38 13.21 -5.79 16.81
N PRO A 39 11.98 -6.00 16.34
CA PRO A 39 10.98 -4.95 16.28
C PRO A 39 10.63 -4.42 17.68
N VAL A 40 10.32 -3.14 17.77
CA VAL A 40 9.73 -2.50 18.95
C VAL A 40 8.22 -2.54 18.80
N PHE A 41 7.53 -3.03 19.83
CA PHE A 41 6.08 -3.11 19.87
C PHE A 41 5.49 -2.08 20.83
N ASP A 42 4.29 -1.61 20.52
CA ASP A 42 3.46 -0.83 21.45
C ASP A 42 2.76 -1.73 22.48
N LYS A 43 1.98 -1.10 23.36
CA LYS A 43 1.23 -1.78 24.43
C LYS A 43 0.18 -2.77 23.91
N ASP A 44 -0.26 -2.63 22.66
CA ASP A 44 -1.30 -3.44 22.03
C ASP A 44 -0.68 -4.56 21.15
N GLY A 45 0.65 -4.63 21.09
CA GLY A 45 1.40 -5.66 20.38
C GLY A 45 1.67 -5.33 18.91
N TYR A 46 1.41 -4.11 18.46
CA TYR A 46 1.70 -3.66 17.10
C TYR A 46 3.10 -3.05 17.00
N THR A 47 3.73 -3.17 15.83
CA THR A 47 5.04 -2.57 15.61
C THR A 47 4.94 -1.04 15.57
N VAL A 48 5.81 -0.36 16.30
CA VAL A 48 5.89 1.10 16.27
C VAL A 48 6.55 1.56 14.96
N ILE A 49 6.01 2.61 14.33
CA ILE A 49 6.56 3.20 13.10
C ILE A 49 7.99 3.73 13.34
N ASN A 50 8.88 3.59 12.35
CA ASN A 50 10.19 4.22 12.39
C ASN A 50 10.17 5.62 11.77
N GLU A 51 10.07 6.65 12.61
CA GLU A 51 10.00 8.05 12.18
C GLU A 51 11.26 8.58 11.48
N LYS A 52 12.39 7.85 11.55
CA LYS A 52 13.57 8.16 10.72
C LYS A 52 13.25 8.06 9.23
N TYR A 53 12.40 7.10 8.87
CA TYR A 53 11.94 6.90 7.51
C TYR A 53 10.60 7.57 7.34
N MET A 54 9.52 7.12 7.98
CA MET A 54 8.18 7.64 7.69
C MET A 54 7.54 8.14 8.97
N THR A 55 7.00 9.37 8.97
CA THR A 55 6.24 9.87 10.13
C THR A 55 4.85 9.26 10.17
N GLU A 56 4.24 9.21 11.34
CA GLU A 56 2.86 8.71 11.48
C GLU A 56 1.88 9.53 10.63
N ASP A 57 2.01 10.86 10.62
CA ASP A 57 1.17 11.76 9.81
C ASP A 57 1.37 11.53 8.31
N PHE A 58 2.60 11.30 7.87
CA PHE A 58 2.89 10.94 6.48
C PHE A 58 2.17 9.63 6.11
N MET A 59 2.28 8.60 6.94
CA MET A 59 1.64 7.31 6.71
C MET A 59 0.13 7.44 6.64
N LYS A 60 -0.49 8.15 7.59
CA LYS A 60 -1.94 8.39 7.60
C LYS A 60 -2.39 9.09 6.33
N ARG A 61 -1.67 10.13 5.89
CA ARG A 61 -2.00 10.87 4.67
C ARG A 61 -1.88 10.01 3.43
N VAL A 62 -0.76 9.29 3.27
CA VAL A 62 -0.52 8.48 2.07
C VAL A 62 -1.50 7.31 1.97
N MET A 63 -1.75 6.60 3.08
CA MET A 63 -2.67 5.46 3.09
C MET A 63 -4.15 5.88 2.91
N ALA A 64 -4.47 7.16 3.14
CA ALA A 64 -5.80 7.72 2.88
C ALA A 64 -5.90 8.46 1.53
N HIS A 65 -4.82 8.49 0.74
CA HIS A 65 -4.79 9.25 -0.51
C HIS A 65 -5.67 8.56 -1.58
N PRO A 66 -6.51 9.29 -2.33
CA PRO A 66 -7.47 8.70 -3.27
C PRO A 66 -6.82 7.90 -4.42
N ASP A 67 -5.59 8.24 -4.79
CA ASP A 67 -4.83 7.53 -5.83
C ASP A 67 -4.02 6.33 -5.27
N VAL A 68 -4.14 6.01 -3.97
CA VAL A 68 -3.49 4.86 -3.33
C VAL A 68 -4.53 3.78 -3.05
N ILE A 69 -4.26 2.56 -3.54
CA ILE A 69 -5.16 1.41 -3.38
C ILE A 69 -4.74 0.62 -2.15
N MET A 70 -5.63 0.57 -1.15
CA MET A 70 -5.45 -0.26 0.04
C MET A 70 -6.08 -1.64 -0.14
N ARG A 71 -5.81 -2.56 0.79
CA ARG A 71 -6.35 -3.92 0.72
C ARG A 71 -7.88 -3.92 0.64
N GLU A 72 -8.50 -3.02 1.38
CA GLU A 72 -9.95 -2.84 1.49
C GLU A 72 -10.58 -2.28 0.21
N ASP A 73 -9.78 -1.77 -0.72
CA ASP A 73 -10.24 -1.26 -2.02
C ASP A 73 -10.14 -2.31 -3.14
N LEU A 74 -9.57 -3.49 -2.84
CA LEU A 74 -9.44 -4.56 -3.81
C LEU A 74 -10.81 -5.22 -4.08
N PRO A 75 -11.16 -5.48 -5.35
CA PRO A 75 -12.49 -5.96 -5.74
C PRO A 75 -12.83 -7.36 -5.22
N TRP A 76 -11.82 -8.14 -4.77
CA TRP A 76 -12.06 -9.43 -4.13
C TRP A 76 -12.16 -9.37 -2.60
N TYR A 77 -11.72 -8.26 -1.98
CA TYR A 77 -11.79 -8.06 -0.54
C TYR A 77 -13.21 -7.62 -0.14
N ASP A 78 -13.72 -6.62 -0.86
CA ASP A 78 -15.11 -6.17 -0.77
C ASP A 78 -15.71 -6.11 -2.19
N LYS A 79 -16.38 -7.21 -2.56
CA LYS A 79 -16.98 -7.39 -3.90
C LYS A 79 -18.13 -6.43 -4.17
N ASP A 80 -18.76 -5.92 -3.12
CA ASP A 80 -19.91 -5.03 -3.22
C ASP A 80 -19.47 -3.57 -3.35
N LYS A 81 -18.35 -3.21 -2.72
CA LYS A 81 -17.77 -1.85 -2.75
C LYS A 81 -17.04 -1.54 -4.05
N HIS A 82 -16.27 -2.50 -4.60
CA HIS A 82 -15.49 -2.28 -5.82
C HIS A 82 -15.77 -3.37 -6.85
N LYS A 83 -16.60 -3.04 -7.85
CA LYS A 83 -16.86 -3.94 -8.99
C LYS A 83 -15.60 -4.11 -9.83
N LEU A 84 -15.44 -5.30 -10.39
CA LEU A 84 -14.44 -5.54 -11.42
C LEU A 84 -14.70 -4.61 -12.62
N PRO A 85 -13.66 -4.00 -13.20
CA PRO A 85 -13.78 -3.28 -14.45
C PRO A 85 -14.44 -4.14 -15.54
N ASP A 86 -15.29 -3.53 -16.38
CA ASP A 86 -16.06 -4.24 -17.41
C ASP A 86 -15.18 -5.12 -18.32
N ALA A 87 -13.98 -4.65 -18.65
CA ALA A 87 -13.01 -5.39 -19.45
C ALA A 87 -12.54 -6.71 -18.80
N LEU A 88 -12.48 -6.77 -17.46
CA LEU A 88 -12.13 -7.98 -16.72
C LEU A 88 -13.36 -8.88 -16.55
N SER A 89 -14.53 -8.29 -16.31
CA SER A 89 -15.81 -9.02 -16.22
C SER A 89 -16.12 -9.80 -17.50
N ALA A 90 -15.97 -9.17 -18.67
CA ALA A 90 -16.17 -9.84 -19.97
C ALA A 90 -15.20 -11.02 -20.20
N ASN A 91 -13.96 -10.91 -19.70
CA ASN A 91 -13.00 -12.00 -19.80
C ASN A 91 -13.34 -13.18 -18.90
N LEU A 92 -13.87 -12.94 -17.70
CA LEU A 92 -14.34 -13.98 -16.79
C LEU A 92 -15.53 -14.74 -17.37
N GLU A 93 -16.51 -14.03 -17.96
CA GLU A 93 -17.65 -14.66 -18.63
C GLU A 93 -17.20 -15.60 -19.76
N ARG A 94 -16.25 -15.14 -20.59
CA ARG A 94 -15.66 -15.95 -21.67
C ARG A 94 -14.93 -17.19 -21.18
N ILE A 95 -14.29 -17.14 -20.01
CA ILE A 95 -13.59 -18.29 -19.42
C ILE A 95 -14.62 -19.29 -18.89
N ASN A 96 -15.67 -18.81 -18.20
CA ASN A 96 -16.69 -19.65 -17.58
C ASN A 96 -17.68 -20.25 -18.58
N SER A 97 -17.73 -19.74 -19.82
CA SER A 97 -18.56 -20.28 -20.91
C SER A 97 -17.89 -21.42 -21.68
N LYS A 98 -16.69 -21.86 -21.27
CA LYS A 98 -15.95 -22.99 -21.85
C LYS A 98 -15.93 -24.17 -20.90
#